data_AF-A0A7X8IBZ8-F1
#
_entry.id   AF-A0A7X8IBZ8-F1
#
_cell.length_a   1.000
_cell.length_b   1.000
_cell.length_c   1.000
_cell.angle_alpha   90.00
_cell.angle_beta   90.00
_cell.angle_gamma   90.00
#
_symmetry.space_group_name_H-M   'P 1'
#
loop_
_entity.id
_entity.type
_entity.pdbx_description
1 polymer ?
#
loop_
_entity_poly.entity_id
_entity_poly.type
_entity_poly.pdbx_seq_one_letter_code
_entity_poly.pdbx_strand_id
1 'polypeptide(L)'
;MYKKIAVIFLACIILITCITATPAHAARVSMSAPVGATVSVEGTQFIVKWKNPADVVQLAQSAYKNYDGFVSFIVDWRVNNGPWHYDYEVPGEQDFLVYYSSMPYNFFGNLCDASGSISVPQTTIDKVLVGVPYKSPITEWLKKNNVEFRVRYLYNYTDRNSWEPV
;
A
#
# COMPACT_ATOMS: atom_id res chain seq x y z
N MET A 1 -54.79 -39.31 19.38
CA MET A 1 -53.94 -38.24 19.94
C MET A 1 -52.53 -38.39 19.38
N TYR A 2 -52.20 -37.65 18.32
CA TYR A 2 -50.90 -37.72 17.65
C TYR A 2 -49.90 -36.81 18.37
N LYS A 3 -48.87 -37.39 19.00
CA LYS A 3 -47.74 -36.64 19.56
C LYS A 3 -46.72 -36.37 18.44
N LYS A 4 -46.54 -35.10 18.10
CA LYS A 4 -45.51 -34.62 17.17
C LYS A 4 -44.16 -34.67 17.88
N ILE A 5 -43.23 -35.49 17.40
CA ILE A 5 -41.82 -35.45 17.82
C ILE A 5 -41.09 -34.60 16.78
N ALA A 6 -40.70 -33.40 17.19
CA ALA A 6 -39.82 -32.53 16.41
C ALA A 6 -38.39 -33.06 16.51
N VAL A 7 -37.83 -33.49 15.39
CA VAL A 7 -36.42 -33.88 15.28
C VAL A 7 -35.62 -32.63 14.94
N ILE A 8 -34.83 -32.14 15.88
CA ILE A 8 -33.87 -31.04 15.66
C ILE A 8 -32.59 -31.66 15.13
N PHE A 9 -32.30 -31.43 13.85
CA PHE A 9 -30.98 -31.68 13.26
C PHE A 9 -30.00 -30.61 13.74
N LEU A 10 -29.19 -30.95 14.75
CA LEU A 10 -28.06 -30.12 15.18
C LEU A 10 -26.85 -30.43 14.28
N ALA A 11 -26.62 -29.58 13.27
CA ALA A 11 -25.43 -29.65 12.44
C ALA A 11 -24.23 -29.08 13.22
N CYS A 12 -23.36 -29.96 13.74
CA CYS A 12 -22.06 -29.57 14.27
C CYS A 12 -21.14 -29.14 13.12
N ILE A 13 -21.05 -27.82 12.89
CA ILE A 13 -20.04 -27.22 12.02
C ILE A 13 -18.72 -27.24 12.80
N ILE A 14 -17.88 -28.25 12.53
CA ILE A 14 -16.51 -28.31 13.05
C ILE A 14 -15.66 -27.37 12.20
N LEU A 15 -15.47 -26.14 12.68
CA LEU A 15 -14.48 -25.20 12.15
C LEU A 15 -13.08 -25.66 12.58
N ILE A 16 -12.44 -26.47 11.74
CA ILE A 16 -11.00 -26.76 11.87
C ILE A 16 -10.25 -25.51 11.40
N THR A 17 -9.92 -24.61 12.32
CA THR A 17 -8.94 -23.56 12.06
C THR A 17 -7.55 -24.21 12.06
N CYS A 18 -7.02 -24.44 10.87
CA CYS A 18 -5.62 -24.81 10.69
C CYS A 18 -4.78 -23.60 11.11
N ILE A 19 -4.25 -23.62 12.34
CA ILE A 19 -3.28 -22.63 12.79
C ILE A 19 -1.95 -23.03 12.13
N THR A 20 -1.69 -22.51 10.94
CA THR A 20 -0.33 -22.51 10.39
C THR A 20 0.49 -21.57 11.26
N ALA A 21 1.35 -22.12 12.10
CA ALA A 21 2.36 -21.36 12.81
C ALA A 21 3.28 -20.71 11.77
N THR A 22 3.05 -19.43 11.48
CA THR A 22 4.00 -18.62 10.72
C THR A 22 5.28 -18.47 11.55
N PRO A 23 6.47 -18.65 10.96
CA PRO A 23 7.73 -18.46 11.67
C PRO A 23 7.83 -17.04 12.23
N ALA A 24 8.21 -16.94 13.50
CA ALA A 24 8.15 -15.76 14.35
C ALA A 24 9.25 -14.71 14.10
N HIS A 25 9.70 -14.50 12.85
CA HIS A 25 10.80 -13.56 12.54
C HIS A 25 10.47 -12.43 11.56
N ALA A 26 9.21 -12.27 11.20
CA ALA A 26 8.71 -11.01 10.66
C ALA A 26 7.35 -10.76 11.31
N ALA A 27 7.34 -10.19 12.51
CA ALA A 27 6.14 -9.50 12.96
C ALA A 27 5.87 -8.42 11.90
N ARG A 28 4.92 -8.68 10.99
CA ARG A 28 4.49 -7.68 10.02
C ARG A 28 4.05 -6.49 10.85
N VAL A 29 4.87 -5.43 10.87
CA VAL A 29 4.47 -4.18 11.50
C VAL A 29 3.27 -3.71 10.69
N SER A 30 2.08 -3.94 11.24
CA SER A 30 0.84 -3.56 10.60
C SER A 30 0.70 -2.05 10.75
N MET A 31 1.20 -1.32 9.75
CA MET A 31 1.05 0.13 9.66
C MET A 31 -0.40 0.50 9.37
N SER A 32 -0.89 1.58 9.97
CA SER A 32 -2.20 2.13 9.62
C SER A 32 -2.24 2.58 8.16
N ALA A 33 -3.38 2.37 7.51
CA ALA A 33 -3.59 2.81 6.13
C ALA A 33 -3.63 4.35 6.02
N PRO A 34 -3.20 4.94 4.90
CA PRO A 34 -3.38 6.37 4.62
C PRO A 34 -4.84 6.81 4.79
N VAL A 35 -5.05 8.02 5.34
CA VAL A 35 -6.41 8.54 5.60
C VAL A 35 -6.69 9.80 4.80
N GLY A 36 -7.98 10.06 4.52
CA GLY A 36 -8.42 11.28 3.84
C GLY A 36 -7.83 11.44 2.44
N ALA A 37 -7.64 10.33 1.71
CA ALA A 37 -7.14 10.37 0.35
C ALA A 37 -8.13 11.10 -0.57
N THR A 38 -7.62 12.06 -1.35
CA THR A 38 -8.39 12.80 -2.35
C THR A 38 -7.65 12.81 -3.67
N VAL A 39 -8.43 12.91 -4.75
CA VAL A 39 -7.92 13.04 -6.10
C VAL A 39 -8.60 14.22 -6.76
N SER A 40 -7.81 15.14 -7.31
CA SER A 40 -8.29 16.23 -8.14
C SER A 40 -7.62 16.20 -9.51
N VAL A 41 -8.22 16.89 -10.48
CA VAL A 41 -7.70 17.01 -11.84
C VAL A 41 -7.29 18.46 -12.08
N GLU A 42 -6.05 18.67 -12.52
CA GLU A 42 -5.52 19.98 -12.90
C GLU A 42 -4.77 19.85 -14.23
N GLY A 43 -5.29 20.47 -15.29
CA GLY A 43 -4.71 20.39 -16.63
C GLY A 43 -4.59 18.95 -17.13
N THR A 44 -3.36 18.46 -17.28
CA THR A 44 -3.04 17.09 -17.71
C THR A 44 -2.73 16.14 -16.56
N GLN A 45 -2.96 16.54 -15.32
CA GLN A 45 -2.50 15.79 -14.15
C GLN A 45 -3.65 15.38 -13.24
N PHE A 46 -3.52 14.19 -12.66
CA PHE A 46 -4.19 13.80 -11.44
C PHE A 46 -3.32 14.20 -10.26
N ILE A 47 -3.89 14.92 -9.30
CA ILE A 47 -3.23 15.29 -8.06
C ILE A 47 -3.80 14.39 -6.97
N VAL A 48 -2.96 13.51 -6.44
CA VAL A 48 -3.33 12.58 -5.36
C VAL A 48 -2.79 13.15 -4.06
N LYS A 49 -3.65 13.36 -3.07
CA LYS A 49 -3.29 13.85 -1.74
C LYS A 49 -3.78 12.87 -0.69
N TRP A 50 -3.05 12.72 0.40
CA TRP A 50 -3.46 11.89 1.53
C TRP A 50 -2.96 12.49 2.85
N LYS A 51 -3.25 11.82 3.97
CA LYS A 51 -2.65 12.13 5.27
C LYS A 51 -1.94 10.88 5.80
N ASN A 52 -0.74 11.10 6.32
CA ASN A 52 0.02 10.07 7.00
C ASN A 52 -0.54 9.87 8.42
N PRO A 53 -0.93 8.64 8.80
CA PRO A 53 -1.32 8.34 10.17
C PRO A 53 -0.17 8.58 11.15
N ALA A 54 -0.50 8.87 12.40
CA ALA A 54 0.48 9.25 13.42
C ALA A 54 1.48 8.13 13.75
N ASP A 55 1.02 6.88 13.79
CA ASP A 55 1.84 5.68 13.99
C ASP A 55 2.86 5.49 12.86
N VAL A 56 2.46 5.72 11.61
CA VAL A 56 3.35 5.63 10.45
C VAL A 56 4.42 6.72 10.49
N VAL A 57 4.04 7.94 10.86
CA VAL A 57 4.98 9.06 11.05
C VAL A 57 5.99 8.75 12.16
N GLN A 58 5.52 8.24 13.30
CA GLN A 58 6.39 7.87 14.42
C GLN A 58 7.36 6.76 14.03
N LEU A 59 6.88 5.74 13.31
CA LEU A 59 7.73 4.66 12.81
C LEU A 59 8.82 5.21 11.88
N ALA A 60 8.46 6.04 10.90
CA ALA A 60 9.42 6.60 9.94
C ALA A 60 10.51 7.47 10.63
N GLN A 61 10.12 8.28 11.62
CA GLN A 61 11.06 9.08 12.40
C GLN A 61 11.94 8.26 13.31
N SER A 62 11.37 7.24 13.98
CA SER A 62 12.14 6.30 14.78
C SER A 62 13.17 5.59 13.92
N ALA A 63 12.75 5.13 12.74
CA ALA A 63 13.62 4.35 11.88
C ALA A 63 14.82 5.14 11.36
N TYR A 64 14.56 6.38 10.96
CA TYR A 64 15.60 7.34 10.61
C TYR A 64 16.57 7.60 11.79
N LYS A 65 16.07 7.87 13.00
CA LYS A 65 16.91 8.20 14.17
C LYS A 65 17.79 7.04 14.62
N ASN A 66 17.28 5.82 14.52
CA ASN A 66 17.96 4.61 15.00
C ASN A 66 18.81 3.94 13.93
N TYR A 67 18.79 4.45 12.69
CA TYR A 67 19.39 3.82 11.52
C TYR A 67 18.95 2.35 11.38
N ASP A 68 17.66 2.07 11.65
CA ASP A 68 17.10 0.71 11.64
C ASP A 68 16.29 0.40 10.36
N GLY A 69 16.19 1.38 9.46
CA GLY A 69 15.45 1.24 8.21
C GLY A 69 14.85 2.55 7.70
N PHE A 70 13.90 2.43 6.78
CA PHE A 70 13.09 3.53 6.28
C PHE A 70 11.67 3.07 5.93
N VAL A 71 10.72 3.97 6.10
CA VAL A 71 9.35 3.79 5.62
C VAL A 71 9.22 4.52 4.29
N SER A 72 8.67 3.85 3.28
CA SER A 72 8.33 4.47 2.01
C SER A 72 6.83 4.43 1.76
N PHE A 73 6.36 5.40 0.97
CA PHE A 73 5.02 5.37 0.39
C PHE A 73 5.10 4.90 -1.06
N ILE A 74 4.04 4.22 -1.51
CA ILE A 74 3.81 3.87 -2.92
C ILE A 74 2.43 4.37 -3.32
N VAL A 75 2.37 5.05 -4.46
CA VAL A 75 1.14 5.44 -5.14
C VAL A 75 1.00 4.58 -6.38
N ASP A 76 -0.15 3.94 -6.53
CA ASP A 76 -0.44 3.00 -7.61
C ASP A 76 -1.86 3.24 -8.12
N TRP A 77 -2.14 2.85 -9.36
CA TRP A 77 -3.43 3.07 -10.00
C TRP A 77 -3.94 1.84 -10.74
N ARG A 78 -5.25 1.81 -10.97
CA ARG A 78 -5.90 0.89 -11.90
C ARG A 78 -6.99 1.61 -12.68
N VAL A 79 -7.27 1.12 -13.88
CA VAL A 79 -8.30 1.66 -14.76
C VAL A 79 -9.39 0.62 -14.98
N ASN A 80 -10.65 1.01 -14.85
CA ASN A 80 -11.83 0.18 -15.11
C ASN A 80 -11.82 -1.18 -14.38
N ASN A 81 -11.43 -1.19 -13.09
CA ASN A 81 -11.24 -2.42 -12.29
C ASN A 81 -10.23 -3.42 -12.87
N GLY A 82 -9.34 -2.96 -13.75
CA GLY A 82 -8.21 -3.77 -14.23
C GLY A 82 -7.17 -4.04 -13.13
N PRO A 83 -6.04 -4.67 -13.49
CA PRO A 83 -4.94 -4.90 -12.56
C PRO A 83 -4.35 -3.57 -12.09
N TRP A 84 -3.80 -3.57 -10.87
CA TRP A 84 -2.96 -2.48 -10.41
C TRP A 84 -1.66 -2.42 -11.23
N HIS A 85 -1.18 -1.21 -11.49
CA HIS A 85 -0.04 -1.02 -12.38
C HIS A 85 1.27 -1.56 -11.77
N TYR A 86 1.40 -1.50 -10.44
CA TYR A 86 2.57 -1.97 -9.70
C TYR A 86 2.19 -2.97 -8.59
N ASP A 87 1.41 -4.00 -8.96
CA ASP A 87 1.01 -5.08 -8.06
C ASP A 87 2.08 -6.16 -7.90
N TYR A 88 3.26 -5.78 -7.44
CA TYR A 88 4.29 -6.76 -7.10
C TYR A 88 4.03 -7.30 -5.70
N GLU A 89 4.01 -8.63 -5.59
CA GLU A 89 4.18 -9.28 -4.29
C GLU A 89 5.57 -8.91 -3.78
N VAL A 90 5.60 -8.25 -2.62
CA VAL A 90 6.85 -7.99 -1.92
C VAL A 90 7.02 -9.16 -0.95
N PRO A 91 7.86 -10.16 -1.28
CA PRO A 91 8.23 -11.15 -0.27
C PRO A 91 8.80 -10.39 0.94
N GLY A 92 8.65 -10.92 2.15
CA GLY A 92 9.01 -10.25 3.41
C GLY A 92 10.51 -9.97 3.62
N GLU A 93 11.24 -9.74 2.54
CA GLU A 93 12.65 -9.46 2.41
C GLU A 93 12.99 -8.00 2.71
N GLN A 94 14.26 -7.77 3.02
CA GLN A 94 14.82 -6.49 3.42
C GLN A 94 14.89 -5.46 2.30
N ASP A 95 14.84 -5.83 1.02
CA ASP A 95 15.01 -4.86 -0.06
C ASP A 95 13.88 -4.92 -1.08
N PHE A 96 12.75 -4.30 -0.71
CA PHE A 96 11.63 -4.20 -1.63
C PHE A 96 11.89 -3.27 -2.82
N LEU A 97 12.94 -2.43 -2.78
CA LEU A 97 13.21 -1.45 -3.85
C LEU A 97 13.53 -2.14 -5.17
N VAL A 98 14.11 -3.34 -5.12
CA VAL A 98 14.38 -4.15 -6.30
C VAL A 98 13.10 -4.40 -7.12
N TYR A 99 11.98 -4.66 -6.43
CA TYR A 99 10.68 -4.92 -7.06
C TYR A 99 10.01 -3.67 -7.65
N TYR A 100 10.45 -2.47 -7.24
CA TYR A 100 9.93 -1.18 -7.73
C TYR A 100 11.00 -0.35 -8.43
N SER A 101 12.10 -0.97 -8.88
CA SER A 101 13.25 -0.28 -9.48
C SER A 101 12.91 0.53 -10.75
N SER A 102 11.83 0.17 -11.44
CA SER A 102 11.32 0.89 -12.62
C SER A 102 10.24 1.91 -12.30
N MET A 103 9.84 2.07 -11.03
CA MET A 103 8.79 2.99 -10.62
C MET A 103 9.35 4.43 -10.58
N PRO A 104 8.74 5.39 -11.32
CA PRO A 104 9.10 6.79 -11.21
C PRO A 104 9.03 7.31 -9.77
N TYR A 105 9.95 8.21 -9.40
CA TYR A 105 10.00 8.85 -8.07
C TYR A 105 8.73 9.61 -7.68
N ASN A 106 7.86 9.94 -8.65
CA ASN A 106 6.56 10.54 -8.33
C ASN A 106 5.62 9.52 -7.68
N PHE A 107 5.80 8.23 -7.89
CA PHE A 107 4.92 7.18 -7.38
C PHE A 107 5.50 6.46 -6.17
N PHE A 108 6.73 6.78 -5.79
CA PHE A 108 7.41 6.16 -4.67
C PHE A 108 8.40 7.14 -4.03
N GLY A 109 8.44 7.16 -2.71
CA GLY A 109 9.43 7.94 -1.98
C GLY A 109 9.52 7.55 -0.52
N ASN A 110 10.60 7.98 0.12
CA ASN A 110 10.75 7.84 1.57
C ASN A 110 9.83 8.80 2.29
N LEU A 111 9.16 8.31 3.32
CA LEU A 111 8.26 9.11 4.14
C LEU A 111 9.04 10.11 5.00
N CYS A 112 10.27 9.77 5.37
CA CYS A 112 11.21 10.62 6.09
C CYS A 112 12.33 11.01 5.13
N ASP A 113 12.60 12.31 4.98
CA ASP A 113 13.67 12.82 4.12
C ASP A 113 15.05 12.76 4.81
N ALA A 114 16.09 13.18 4.08
CA ALA A 114 17.47 13.18 4.58
C ALA A 114 17.72 14.16 5.76
N SER A 115 16.75 15.02 6.10
CA SER A 115 16.79 15.90 7.27
C SER A 115 16.04 15.33 8.48
N GLY A 116 15.36 14.19 8.30
CA GLY A 116 14.45 13.62 9.29
C GLY A 116 13.04 14.25 9.28
N SER A 117 12.72 15.05 8.26
CA SER A 117 11.42 15.67 8.11
C SER A 117 10.46 14.74 7.37
N ILE A 118 9.18 14.79 7.73
CA ILE A 118 8.17 13.99 7.04
C ILE A 118 7.84 14.61 5.69
N SER A 119 7.89 13.80 4.64
CA SER A 119 7.54 14.21 3.29
C SER A 119 6.06 14.56 3.16
N VAL A 120 5.80 15.56 2.30
CA VAL A 120 4.44 16.06 2.05
C VAL A 120 3.64 14.98 1.33
N PRO A 121 2.47 14.58 1.84
CA PRO A 121 1.69 13.46 1.30
C PRO A 121 0.88 13.85 0.06
N GLN A 122 1.57 14.25 -1.01
CA GLN A 122 0.96 14.47 -2.32
C GLN A 122 1.85 13.98 -3.45
N THR A 123 1.22 13.60 -4.56
CA THR A 123 1.91 13.39 -5.84
C THR A 123 1.07 13.86 -7.01
N THR A 124 1.71 14.04 -8.16
CA THR A 124 1.09 14.31 -9.45
C THR A 124 1.36 13.17 -10.42
N ILE A 125 0.31 12.78 -11.15
CA ILE A 125 0.34 11.68 -12.12
C ILE A 125 -0.13 12.25 -13.45
N ASP A 126 0.74 12.30 -14.45
CA ASP A 126 0.33 12.76 -15.78
C ASP A 126 -0.67 11.78 -16.40
N LYS A 127 -1.66 12.33 -17.09
CA LYS A 127 -2.75 11.58 -17.72
C LYS A 127 -2.26 10.48 -18.66
N VAL A 128 -1.11 10.66 -19.32
CA VAL A 128 -0.58 9.65 -20.25
C VAL A 128 -0.17 8.38 -19.52
N LEU A 129 0.24 8.48 -18.24
CA LEU A 129 0.67 7.34 -17.43
C LEU A 129 -0.51 6.45 -17.03
N VAL A 130 -1.69 7.05 -16.85
CA VAL A 130 -2.93 6.30 -16.60
C VAL A 130 -3.69 5.92 -17.89
N GLY A 131 -3.08 6.14 -19.06
CA GLY A 131 -3.63 5.76 -20.35
C GLY A 131 -4.66 6.73 -20.95
N VAL A 132 -4.77 7.96 -20.45
CA VAL A 132 -5.60 8.98 -21.11
C VAL A 132 -4.94 9.39 -22.42
N PRO A 133 -5.66 9.33 -23.56
CA PRO A 133 -5.10 9.74 -24.84
C PRO A 133 -4.62 11.19 -24.83
N TYR A 134 -3.50 11.47 -25.52
CA TYR A 134 -2.85 12.79 -25.52
C TYR A 134 -3.81 13.93 -25.88
N LYS A 135 -4.68 13.72 -26.87
CA LYS A 135 -5.65 14.71 -27.36
C LYS A 135 -6.95 14.78 -26.55
N SER A 136 -7.13 13.92 -25.56
CA SER A 136 -8.35 13.86 -24.74
C SER A 136 -8.16 14.62 -23.41
N PRO A 137 -9.07 15.52 -23.04
CA PRO A 137 -9.14 16.01 -21.66
C PRO A 137 -9.45 14.86 -20.70
N ILE A 138 -8.87 14.91 -19.49
CA ILE A 138 -9.13 13.92 -18.43
C ILE A 138 -10.64 13.84 -18.14
N THR A 139 -11.30 14.99 -18.04
CA THR A 139 -12.74 15.10 -17.72
C THR A 139 -13.63 14.38 -18.74
N GLU A 140 -13.31 14.49 -20.03
CA GLU A 140 -14.05 13.79 -21.09
C GLU A 140 -13.80 12.29 -21.07
N TRP A 141 -12.55 11.88 -20.82
CA TRP A 141 -12.19 10.47 -20.77
C TRP A 141 -12.80 9.77 -19.54
N LEU A 142 -12.90 10.45 -18.40
CA LEU A 142 -13.54 9.95 -17.17
C LEU A 142 -15.07 9.76 -17.29
N LYS A 143 -15.73 10.32 -18.30
CA LYS A 143 -17.16 10.01 -18.56
C LYS A 143 -17.38 8.55 -18.95
N LYS A 144 -16.33 7.86 -19.41
CA LYS A 144 -16.39 6.47 -19.90
C LYS A 144 -15.47 5.52 -19.15
N ASN A 145 -14.62 6.05 -18.28
CA ASN A 145 -13.59 5.28 -17.58
C ASN A 145 -13.58 5.65 -16.10
N ASN A 146 -13.24 4.69 -15.26
CA ASN A 146 -12.95 4.91 -13.85
C ASN A 146 -11.45 4.72 -13.61
N VAL A 147 -10.85 5.59 -12.81
CA VAL A 147 -9.48 5.42 -12.32
C VAL A 147 -9.51 5.43 -10.81
N GLU A 148 -8.93 4.39 -10.25
CA GLU A 148 -8.75 4.26 -8.81
C GLU A 148 -7.28 4.39 -8.49
N PHE A 149 -6.99 5.11 -7.41
CA PHE A 149 -5.66 5.28 -6.86
C PHE A 149 -5.60 4.62 -5.49
N ARG A 150 -4.48 3.99 -5.17
CA ARG A 150 -4.17 3.52 -3.82
C ARG A 150 -2.85 4.09 -3.36
N VAL A 151 -2.76 4.32 -2.06
CA VAL A 151 -1.50 4.64 -1.38
C VAL A 151 -1.22 3.52 -0.38
N ARG A 152 0.02 3.02 -0.37
CA ARG A 152 0.48 1.96 0.55
C ARG A 152 1.77 2.40 1.23
N TYR A 153 2.00 1.92 2.45
CA TYR A 153 3.29 2.06 3.11
C TYR A 153 4.03 0.73 3.09
N LEU A 154 5.33 0.80 2.88
CA LEU A 154 6.25 -0.32 3.04
C LEU A 154 7.35 0.08 4.01
N TYR A 155 7.72 -0.84 4.90
CA TYR A 155 8.80 -0.64 5.84
C TYR A 155 9.98 -1.52 5.42
N ASN A 156 11.08 -0.88 5.03
CA ASN A 156 12.35 -1.52 4.76
C ASN A 156 13.17 -1.46 6.06
N TYR A 157 13.43 -2.61 6.68
CA TYR A 157 14.23 -2.69 7.90
C TYR A 157 15.62 -3.19 7.59
N THR A 158 16.62 -2.64 8.28
CA THR A 158 18.00 -3.13 8.24
C THR A 158 18.21 -4.07 9.43
N ASP A 159 18.43 -5.36 9.20
CA ASP A 159 18.94 -6.25 10.26
C ASP A 159 20.40 -5.89 10.53
N ARG A 160 20.73 -5.61 11.79
CA ARG A 160 22.12 -5.32 12.18
C ARG A 160 23.00 -6.56 12.05
N ASN A 161 22.42 -7.76 12.04
CA ASN A 161 23.16 -9.02 11.93
C ASN A 161 23.58 -9.36 10.49
N SER A 162 23.05 -8.68 9.46
CA SER A 162 23.43 -8.95 8.05
C SER A 162 24.76 -8.30 7.63
N TRP A 163 25.41 -7.56 8.54
CA TRP A 163 26.68 -6.86 8.30
C TRP A 163 27.90 -7.55 8.93
N GLU A 164 27.73 -8.70 9.59
CA GLU A 164 28.89 -9.49 10.06
C GLU A 164 29.48 -10.28 8.89
N PRO A 165 30.77 -10.09 8.55
CA PRO A 165 31.44 -10.93 7.57
C PRO A 165 31.55 -12.36 8.14
N VAL A 166 31.10 -13.34 7.34
CA VAL A 166 31.28 -14.79 7.60
C VAL A 166 32.75 -15.15 7.56
#